data_AF-A0AAC9MZZ9-F1
#
_entry.id   AF-A0AAC9MZZ9-F1
#
_cell.length_a   1.000
_cell.length_b   1.000
_cell.length_c   1.000
_cell.angle_alpha   90.00
_cell.angle_beta   90.00
_cell.angle_gamma   90.00
#
_symmetry.space_group_name_H-M   'P 1'
#
loop_
_entity.id
_entity.type
_entity.pdbx_description
1 polymer ?
#
loop_
_entity_poly.entity_id
_entity_poly.type
_entity_poly.pdbx_seq_one_letter_code
_entity_poly.pdbx_strand_id
1 'polypeptide(L)'
;MDNATQLFWEAIRPAKGMVWDRHAAAGVRPDPGVAITALCGVPLAILTQAERAGRLIDRTCLTCADRAWKLRNGFDWPQAP
;
A
#
# COMPACT_ATOMS: atom_id res chain seq x y z
N MET A 1 14.44 -3.92 20.92
CA MET A 1 14.27 -4.42 19.55
C MET A 1 13.14 -3.61 18.95
N ASP A 2 13.50 -2.78 18.00
CA ASP A 2 12.64 -1.76 17.42
C ASP A 2 11.48 -2.43 16.69
N ASN A 3 10.25 -2.22 17.17
CA ASN A 3 9.05 -2.50 16.38
C ASN A 3 8.99 -1.44 15.26
N ALA A 4 9.91 -1.52 14.29
CA ALA A 4 9.76 -0.81 13.04
C ALA A 4 8.37 -1.16 12.51
N THR A 5 7.47 -0.18 12.49
CA THR A 5 6.06 -0.45 12.24
C THR A 5 5.94 -1.06 10.85
N GLN A 6 5.57 -2.33 10.80
CA GLN A 6 5.54 -3.10 9.56
C GLN A 6 4.42 -2.57 8.66
N LEU A 7 4.69 -2.52 7.36
CA LEU A 7 3.71 -2.20 6.33
C LEU A 7 4.08 -2.92 5.04
N PHE A 8 3.09 -3.11 4.18
CA PHE A 8 3.28 -3.67 2.85
C PHE A 8 2.52 -2.84 1.81
N TRP A 9 2.88 -3.04 0.54
CA TRP A 9 2.22 -2.43 -0.60
C TRP A 9 1.52 -3.48 -1.44
N GLU A 10 0.34 -3.16 -1.95
CA GLU A 10 -0.45 -4.02 -2.82
C GLU A 10 -1.02 -3.23 -4.00
N ALA A 11 -1.10 -3.89 -5.15
CA ALA A 11 -1.65 -3.32 -6.37
C ALA A 11 -3.18 -3.37 -6.35
N ILE A 12 -3.85 -2.29 -6.72
CA ILE A 12 -5.30 -2.25 -6.85
C ILE A 12 -5.68 -2.23 -8.32
N ARG A 13 -6.71 -3.03 -8.64
CA ARG A 13 -7.26 -3.13 -9.99
C ARG A 13 -7.73 -1.75 -10.46
N PRO A 14 -7.32 -1.27 -11.64
CA PRO A 14 -7.83 -0.01 -12.17
C PRO A 14 -9.35 -0.06 -12.30
N ALA A 15 -10.01 1.04 -11.93
CA ALA A 15 -11.42 1.25 -12.23
C ALA A 15 -11.65 1.40 -13.75
N LYS A 16 -10.66 1.89 -14.51
CA LYS A 16 -10.66 2.01 -15.97
C LYS A 16 -9.23 1.89 -16.53
N GLY A 17 -8.96 0.90 -17.37
CA GLY A 17 -7.67 0.73 -18.09
C GLY A 17 -6.79 -0.44 -17.62
N MET A 18 -5.53 -0.46 -18.06
CA MET A 18 -4.53 -1.51 -17.73
C MET A 18 -3.52 -1.09 -16.65
N VAL A 19 -3.60 0.14 -16.19
CA VAL A 19 -2.62 0.75 -15.28
C VAL A 19 -3.02 0.56 -13.83
N TRP A 20 -2.18 -0.06 -13.02
CA TRP A 20 -2.48 -0.33 -11.62
C TRP A 20 -1.87 0.74 -10.71
N ASP A 21 -2.63 1.14 -9.69
CA ASP A 21 -2.12 1.98 -8.61
C ASP A 21 -1.66 1.06 -7.46
N ARG A 22 -0.57 1.41 -6.76
CA ARG A 22 -0.16 0.71 -5.53
C ARG A 22 -0.57 1.48 -4.29
N HIS A 23 -1.07 0.74 -3.30
CA HIS A 23 -1.56 1.25 -2.03
C HIS A 23 -0.87 0.53 -0.88
N ALA A 24 -0.71 1.22 0.25
CA ALA A 24 -0.07 0.67 1.44
C ALA A 24 -1.11 0.20 2.46
N ALA A 25 -0.76 -0.80 3.27
CA ALA A 25 -1.48 -1.21 4.46
C ALA A 25 -0.49 -1.55 5.59
N ALA A 26 -0.94 -1.39 6.84
CA ALA A 26 -0.13 -1.69 8.02
C ALA A 26 -0.09 -3.20 8.31
N GLY A 27 0.96 -3.64 9.00
CA GLY A 27 1.17 -5.02 9.43
C GLY A 27 1.96 -5.88 8.44
N VAL A 28 1.91 -7.19 8.69
CA VAL A 28 2.45 -8.23 7.80
C VAL A 28 1.46 -8.44 6.65
N ARG A 29 1.97 -8.67 5.43
CA ARG A 29 1.13 -8.99 4.28
C ARG A 29 0.35 -10.30 4.56
N PRO A 30 -0.99 -10.29 4.54
CA PRO A 30 -1.81 -11.50 4.70
C PRO A 30 -1.71 -12.44 3.50
N ASP A 31 -2.37 -13.59 3.59
CA ASP A 31 -2.48 -14.54 2.49
C ASP A 31 -3.26 -13.97 1.30
N PRO A 32 -2.99 -14.42 0.06
CA PRO A 32 -3.76 -14.05 -1.12
C PRO A 32 -5.27 -14.29 -0.96
N GLY A 33 -6.08 -13.39 -1.52
CA GLY A 33 -7.54 -13.42 -1.44
C GLY A 33 -8.12 -12.76 -0.18
N VAL A 34 -7.31 -12.51 0.85
CA VAL A 34 -7.75 -11.77 2.04
C VAL A 34 -8.11 -10.34 1.66
N ALA A 35 -9.29 -9.88 2.09
CA ALA A 35 -9.70 -8.49 1.97
C ALA A 35 -9.05 -7.65 3.07
N ILE A 36 -8.47 -6.52 2.69
CA ILE A 36 -7.90 -5.53 3.60
C ILE A 36 -8.41 -4.14 3.24
N THR A 37 -8.13 -3.19 4.13
CA THR A 37 -8.31 -1.76 3.85
C THR A 37 -6.94 -1.09 3.78
N ALA A 38 -6.65 -0.42 2.66
CA ALA A 38 -5.45 0.39 2.52
C ALA A 38 -5.44 1.56 3.51
N LEU A 39 -4.26 2.14 3.74
CA LEU A 39 -4.10 3.33 4.57
C LEU A 39 -4.98 4.48 4.09
N CYS A 40 -5.26 4.63 2.79
CA CYS A 40 -6.16 5.66 2.27
C CYS A 40 -7.66 5.35 2.43
N GLY A 41 -8.03 4.19 3.00
CA GLY A 41 -9.42 3.74 3.19
C GLY A 41 -9.99 2.90 2.04
N VAL A 42 -9.26 2.68 0.96
CA VAL A 42 -9.72 1.87 -0.18
C VAL A 42 -9.68 0.37 0.19
N PRO A 43 -10.77 -0.38 0.01
CA PRO A 43 -10.75 -1.83 0.16
C PRO A 43 -10.02 -2.51 -1.01
N LEU A 44 -9.21 -3.52 -0.72
CA LEU A 44 -8.49 -4.30 -1.73
C LEU A 44 -8.31 -5.76 -1.29
N ALA A 45 -8.14 -6.66 -2.25
CA ALA A 45 -7.80 -8.06 -2.00
C ALA A 45 -6.30 -8.28 -2.20
N ILE A 46 -5.66 -9.07 -1.35
CA ILE A 46 -4.26 -9.46 -1.51
C ILE A 46 -4.12 -10.31 -2.77
N LEU A 47 -3.23 -9.91 -3.67
CA LEU A 47 -2.97 -10.65 -4.89
C LEU A 47 -2.03 -11.83 -4.61
N THR A 48 -2.06 -12.84 -5.45
CA THR A 48 -1.01 -13.86 -5.49
C THR A 48 0.31 -13.24 -5.97
N GLN A 49 1.43 -13.93 -5.73
CA GLN A 49 2.73 -13.47 -6.22
C GLN A 49 2.77 -13.39 -7.76
N ALA A 50 2.18 -14.38 -8.45
CA ALA A 50 2.10 -14.40 -9.91
C ALA A 50 1.29 -13.23 -10.47
N GLU A 51 0.15 -12.92 -9.84
CA GLU A 51 -0.66 -11.78 -10.26
C GLU A 51 0.09 -10.46 -10.07
N ARG A 52 0.79 -10.26 -8.95
CA ARG A 52 1.63 -9.07 -8.73
C ARG A 52 2.73 -8.94 -9.77
N ALA A 53 3.43 -10.03 -10.06
CA ALA A 53 4.54 -10.02 -11.02
C ALA A 53 4.10 -9.62 -12.43
N GLY A 54 2.86 -9.93 -12.80
CA GLY A 54 2.28 -9.57 -14.10
C GLY A 54 1.63 -8.19 -14.16
N ARG A 55 1.73 -7.33 -13.12
CA ARG A 55 1.14 -5.98 -13.13
C ARG A 55 2.19 -4.91 -13.39
N LEU A 56 1.88 -4.01 -14.31
CA LEU A 56 2.58 -2.74 -14.45
C LEU A 56 1.96 -1.74 -13.46
N ILE A 57 2.75 -1.31 -12.48
CA ILE A 57 2.40 -0.26 -11.53
C ILE A 57 2.90 1.06 -12.09
N ASP A 58 2.00 2.02 -12.27
CA ASP A 58 2.34 3.35 -12.79
C ASP A 58 2.39 4.39 -11.67
N ARG A 59 1.47 4.27 -10.69
CA ARG A 59 1.30 5.29 -9.65
C ARG A 59 1.30 4.72 -8.25
N THR A 60 1.79 5.53 -7.33
CA THR A 60 1.68 5.30 -5.88
C THR A 60 0.59 6.22 -5.35
N CYS A 61 -0.37 5.70 -4.59
CA CYS A 61 -1.36 6.54 -3.93
C CYS A 61 -0.66 7.48 -2.92
N LEU A 62 -0.74 8.79 -3.16
CA LEU A 62 -0.06 9.80 -2.34
C LEU A 62 -0.53 9.76 -0.88
N THR A 63 -1.83 9.61 -0.63
CA THR A 63 -2.37 9.44 0.73
C THR A 63 -1.79 8.22 1.46
N CYS A 64 -1.58 7.11 0.74
CA CYS A 64 -0.91 5.94 1.30
C CYS A 64 0.56 6.20 1.57
N ALA A 65 1.26 6.95 0.71
CA ALA A 65 2.66 7.32 0.91
C ALA A 65 2.83 8.21 2.15
N ASP A 66 2.01 9.23 2.32
CA ASP A 66 2.07 10.14 3.47
C ASP A 66 1.76 9.41 4.78
N ARG A 67 0.72 8.57 4.79
CA ARG A 67 0.37 7.77 5.98
C ARG A 67 1.43 6.71 6.28
N ALA A 68 2.03 6.09 5.26
CA ALA A 68 3.14 5.16 5.44
C ALA A 68 4.39 5.85 6.00
N TRP A 69 4.67 7.10 5.57
CA TRP A 69 5.72 7.92 6.13
C TRP A 69 5.47 8.20 7.61
N LYS A 70 4.28 8.71 7.95
CA LYS A 70 3.89 8.97 9.34
C LYS A 70 3.97 7.73 10.20
N LEU A 71 3.54 6.58 9.68
CA LEU A 71 3.58 5.31 10.40
C LEU A 71 5.02 4.86 10.71
N ARG A 72 5.95 5.07 9.77
CA ARG A 72 7.36 4.67 9.95
C ARG A 72 8.15 5.64 10.82
N ASN A 73 7.86 6.93 10.73
CA ASN A 73 8.71 7.98 11.30
C ASN A 73 8.08 8.71 12.48
N GLY A 74 6.76 8.62 12.66
CA GLY A 74 6.02 9.27 13.75
C GLY A 74 5.61 10.73 13.47
N PHE A 75 5.91 11.28 12.29
CA PHE A 75 5.61 12.67 11.92
C PHE A 75 5.22 12.78 10.44
N ASP A 76 4.60 13.90 10.06
CA ASP A 76 4.15 14.16 8.68
C ASP A 76 5.30 14.61 7.75
N TRP A 77 5.16 14.38 6.44
CA TRP A 77 6.09 14.86 5.41
C TRP A 77 5.43 16.00 4.58
N PRO A 78 6.18 17.02 4.14
CA PRO A 78 7.56 17.32 4.53
C PRO A 78 7.62 17.79 5.99
N GLN A 79 8.77 17.60 6.63
CA GLN A 79 9.00 18.28 7.90
C GLN A 79 8.98 19.79 7.65
N ALA A 80 8.22 20.52 8.46
CA ALA A 80 8.37 21.97 8.49
C ALA A 80 9.84 22.31 8.83
N PRO A 81 10.43 23.34 8.19
CA PRO A 81 11.80 23.74 8.42
C PRO A 81 12.08 24.11 9.89
#